data_AF-A0A963LFJ4-F1
#
_entry.id   AF-A0A963LFJ4-F1
#
_cell.length_a   1.000
_cell.length_b   1.000
_cell.length_c   1.000
_cell.angle_alpha   90.00
_cell.angle_beta   90.00
_cell.angle_gamma   90.00
#
_symmetry.space_group_name_H-M   'P 1'
#
loop_
_entity.id
_entity.type
_entity.pdbx_description
1 polymer ?
#
loop_
_entity_poly.entity_id
_entity_poly.type
_entity_poly.pdbx_seq_one_letter_code
_entity_poly.pdbx_strand_id
1 'polypeptide(L)' 'SLIITGNGDVLEPEHGLVAIGSGGPYAQAAAKALLDHTDLPADQVVKKALEIAGELCIYTNMHHTVETL' A
#
# COMPACT_ATOMS: atom_id res chain seq x y z
N SER A 1 8.74 0.28 -9.86
CA SER A 1 7.88 -0.91 -10.00
C SER A 1 6.86 -0.69 -11.10
N LEU A 2 6.33 -1.73 -11.73
CA LEU A 2 5.24 -1.63 -12.72
C LEU A 2 4.06 -2.47 -12.26
N ILE A 3 2.83 -2.01 -12.49
CA ILE A 3 1.61 -2.79 -12.32
C ILE A 3 1.23 -3.38 -13.67
N ILE A 4 0.97 -4.68 -13.70
CA ILE A 4 0.46 -5.37 -14.88
C ILE A 4 -1.01 -5.73 -14.62
N THR A 5 -1.89 -5.34 -15.52
CA THR A 5 -3.33 -5.67 -15.41
C THR A 5 -3.67 -6.91 -16.22
N GLY A 6 -4.83 -7.53 -15.92
CA GLY A 6 -5.36 -8.65 -16.70
C GLY A 6 -5.77 -8.27 -18.13
N ASN A 7 -5.86 -6.97 -18.44
CA ASN A 7 -6.17 -6.46 -19.78
C ASN A 7 -4.92 -6.27 -20.65
N GLY A 8 -3.72 -6.46 -20.08
CA GLY A 8 -2.44 -6.24 -20.77
C GLY A 8 -1.88 -4.82 -20.63
N ASP A 9 -2.47 -3.98 -19.77
CA ASP A 9 -1.93 -2.65 -19.48
C ASP A 9 -0.73 -2.75 -18.54
N VAL A 10 0.23 -1.86 -18.75
CA VAL A 10 1.40 -1.70 -17.89
C VAL A 10 1.40 -0.27 -17.36
N LEU A 11 1.26 -0.13 -16.04
CA LEU A 11 1.13 1.15 -15.36
C LEU A 11 2.35 1.41 -14.48
N GLU A 12 2.94 2.59 -14.61
CA GLU A 12 3.99 3.06 -13.70
C GLU A 12 3.36 3.86 -12.55
N PRO A 13 3.55 3.44 -11.28
CA PRO A 13 3.06 4.17 -10.13
C PRO A 13 3.82 5.48 -9.91
N GLU A 14 3.09 6.54 -9.58
CA GLU A 14 3.68 7.79 -9.16
C GLU A 14 4.17 7.73 -7.69
N HIS A 15 5.15 8.57 -7.34
CA HIS A 15 5.66 8.73 -5.97
C HIS A 15 6.27 7.47 -5.31
N GLY A 16 6.61 6.44 -6.10
CA GLY A 16 7.26 5.23 -5.58
C GLY A 16 6.38 4.38 -4.68
N LEU A 17 5.06 4.64 -4.66
CA LEU A 17 4.09 3.92 -3.84
C LEU A 17 3.05 3.26 -4.74
N VAL A 18 2.70 2.01 -4.42
CA VAL A 18 1.67 1.27 -5.15
C VAL A 18 0.88 0.40 -4.19
N ALA A 19 -0.44 0.34 -4.40
CA ALA A 19 -1.31 -0.58 -3.68
C ALA A 19 -2.33 -1.18 -4.65
N ILE A 20 -2.65 -2.46 -4.45
CA ILE A 20 -3.64 -3.21 -5.24
C ILE A 20 -4.59 -3.96 -4.29
N GLY A 21 -5.69 -4.46 -4.83
CA GLY A 21 -6.70 -5.21 -4.05
C GLY A 21 -7.75 -4.32 -3.41
N SER A 22 -8.67 -4.93 -2.66
CA SER A 22 -9.87 -4.29 -2.10
C SER A 22 -9.55 -3.19 -1.08
N GLY A 23 -8.49 -3.34 -0.29
CA GLY A 23 -8.00 -2.32 0.64
C GLY A 23 -6.99 -1.33 0.04
N GLY A 24 -6.67 -1.47 -1.26
CA GLY A 24 -5.59 -0.74 -1.92
C GLY A 24 -5.68 0.78 -1.77
N PRO A 25 -6.82 1.43 -2.08
CA PRO A 25 -6.96 2.88 -1.94
C PRO A 25 -6.74 3.41 -0.51
N TYR A 26 -7.17 2.66 0.51
CA TYR A 26 -6.99 3.04 1.92
C TYR A 26 -5.53 2.95 2.34
N ALA A 27 -4.87 1.83 1.98
CA ALA A 27 -3.46 1.63 2.24
C ALA A 27 -2.61 2.70 1.51
N GLN A 28 -2.93 3.00 0.26
CA GLN A 28 -2.20 4.01 -0.52
C GLN A 28 -2.35 5.41 0.09
N ALA A 29 -3.56 5.80 0.48
CA ALA A 29 -3.80 7.09 1.11
C ALA A 29 -3.05 7.22 2.44
N ALA A 30 -3.10 6.17 3.29
CA ALA A 30 -2.39 6.14 4.56
C ALA A 30 -0.86 6.19 4.36
N ALA A 31 -0.32 5.35 3.48
CA ALA A 31 1.11 5.34 3.19
C ALA A 31 1.61 6.66 2.61
N LYS A 32 0.83 7.29 1.71
CA LYS A 32 1.16 8.61 1.17
C LYS A 32 1.26 9.67 2.27
N ALA A 33 0.29 9.72 3.19
CA ALA A 33 0.32 10.64 4.31
C ALA A 33 1.52 10.39 5.25
N LEU A 34 1.88 9.12 5.49
CA LEU A 34 3.04 8.77 6.31
C LEU A 34 4.36 9.17 5.64
N LEU A 35 4.50 8.95 4.33
CA LEU A 35 5.71 9.36 3.57
C LEU A 35 5.90 10.88 3.54
N ASP A 36 4.81 11.65 3.50
CA ASP A 36 4.88 13.11 3.40
C ASP A 36 5.14 13.80 4.75
N HIS A 37 4.85 13.13 5.87
CA HIS A 37 4.80 13.76 7.19
C HIS A 37 5.62 13.04 8.26
N THR A 38 6.37 11.99 7.92
CA THR A 38 7.19 11.23 8.87
C THR A 38 8.50 10.77 8.23
N ASP A 39 9.49 10.47 9.06
CA ASP A 39 10.76 9.84 8.65
C ASP A 39 10.74 8.32 8.89
N LEU A 40 9.56 7.70 8.81
CA LEU A 40 9.43 6.26 9.05
C LEU A 40 10.12 5.47 7.94
N PRO A 41 10.81 4.36 8.29
CA PRO A 41 11.34 3.45 7.29
C PRO A 41 10.21 2.74 6.53
N ALA A 42 10.51 2.26 5.31
CA ALA A 42 9.52 1.74 4.38
C ALA A 42 8.68 0.58 4.94
N ASP A 43 9.29 -0.33 5.70
CA ASP A 43 8.62 -1.45 6.36
C ASP A 43 7.56 -0.98 7.36
N GLN A 44 7.86 0.07 8.12
CA GLN A 44 6.91 0.65 9.08
C GLN A 44 5.79 1.44 8.39
N VAL A 45 6.09 2.15 7.30
CA VAL A 45 5.07 2.82 6.49
C VAL A 45 4.08 1.79 5.94
N VAL A 46 4.58 0.71 5.34
CA VAL A 46 3.75 -0.37 4.77
C VAL A 46 2.91 -1.03 5.86
N LYS A 47 3.51 -1.39 7.00
CA LYS A 47 2.79 -2.05 8.09
C LYS A 47 1.64 -1.19 8.62
N LYS A 48 1.89 0.09 8.93
CA LYS A 48 0.86 1.01 9.42
C LYS A 48 -0.25 1.25 8.40
N ALA A 49 0.11 1.37 7.12
CA ALA A 49 -0.86 1.56 6.06
C ALA A 49 -1.78 0.33 5.88
N LEU A 50 -1.24 -0.88 6.00
CA LEU A 50 -2.02 -2.13 5.96
C LEU A 50 -2.91 -2.30 7.20
N GLU A 51 -2.45 -1.88 8.38
CA GLU A 51 -3.27 -1.84 9.61
C GLU A 51 -4.52 -0.95 9.39
N ILE A 52 -4.35 0.28 8.88
CA ILE A 52 -5.47 1.18 8.56
C ILE A 52 -6.40 0.57 7.51
N ALA A 53 -5.84 -0.06 6.47
CA ALA A 53 -6.66 -0.72 5.44
C ALA A 53 -7.46 -1.90 6.01
N GLY A 54 -6.90 -2.65 6.96
CA GLY A 54 -7.57 -3.75 7.66
C GLY A 54 -8.70 -3.30 8.59
N GLU A 55 -8.63 -2.08 9.12
CA GLU A 55 -9.72 -1.48 9.91
C GLU A 55 -10.87 -0.98 9.03
N LEU A 56 -10.59 -0.53 7.81
CA LEU A 56 -11.57 0.14 6.94
C LEU A 56 -12.21 -0.79 5.90
N CYS A 57 -11.44 -1.73 5.33
CA CYS A 57 -11.92 -2.61 4.28
C CYS A 57 -12.34 -3.96 4.84
N ILE A 58 -13.63 -4.30 4.75
CA ILE A 58 -14.15 -5.61 5.22
C ILE A 58 -13.48 -6.83 4.55
N TYR A 59 -12.78 -6.63 3.43
CA TYR A 59 -12.06 -7.66 2.68
C TYR A 59 -10.54 -7.66 2.92
N THR A 60 -10.05 -6.80 3.82
CA THR A 60 -8.65 -6.75 4.25
C THR A 60 -8.63 -7.04 5.75
N ASN A 61 -7.80 -7.96 6.22
CA ASN A 61 -7.75 -8.34 7.64
C ASN A 61 -6.45 -7.82 8.29
N MET A 62 -6.19 -8.20 9.55
CA MET A 62 -5.02 -7.78 10.33
C MET A 62 -3.81 -8.73 10.23
N HIS A 63 -3.86 -9.73 9.35
CA HIS A 63 -2.77 -10.69 9.18
C HIS A 63 -1.94 -10.29 7.97
N HIS A 64 -0.81 -9.61 8.21
CA HIS A 64 0.05 -9.07 7.17
C HIS A 64 1.42 -9.74 7.17
N THR A 65 1.96 -9.98 5.99
CA THR A 65 3.36 -10.35 5.77
C THR A 65 4.04 -9.18 5.06
N VAL A 66 5.18 -8.72 5.59
CA VAL A 66 5.96 -7.63 5.02
C VAL A 66 7.34 -8.17 4.64
N GLU A 67 7.69 -8.00 3.38
CA GLU A 67 8.97 -8.43 2.80
C GLU A 67 9.80 -7.20 2.41
N THR A 68 11.12 -7.26 2.59
CA THR A 68 12.08 -6.20 2.23
C THR A 68 13.17 -6.76 1.33
N LEU A 69 13.69 -5.92 0.42
CA LEU A 69 14.79 -6.27 -0.49
C LEU A 69 16.16 -6.27 0.20
#